data_AF-A0A7D9IWC7-F1
#
_entry.id   AF-A0A7D9IWC7-F1
#
_cell.length_a   1.000
_cell.length_b   1.000
_cell.length_c   1.000
_cell.angle_alpha   90.00
_cell.angle_beta   90.00
_cell.angle_gamma   90.00
#
_symmetry.space_group_name_H-M   'P 1'
#
loop_
_entity.id
_entity.type
_entity.pdbx_description
1 polymer ?
#
loop_
_entity_poly.entity_id
_entity_poly.type
_entity_poly.pdbx_seq_one_letter_code
_entity_poly.pdbx_strand_id
1 'polypeptide(L)'
;MAQLLIKNQNKYVPSCGNGESKKVITPIPFHGDQLFEERGRNVIWTFQDGYNEFDSIKGLNPEFADWHRKVNFYEMEFNMFCKSDSGNELGTTKASMNRTRKTNASAGPKKKYNEYKEFHQCELEAHICSAFMEITGMEDTNGTPKTINLPSNLTNKQTKGEWLLSLCESFIDRYCFDSEDLDNLIQQTNQLELASLGKYKCRVEKCDKAFVYHSGRVRQEKKNHLQFTPEEDTSVNETQDPIINDHLYNYHCAKLEFGMILFYFNDAVLQVDGQRLHDIYKLALLLYKSGGHTKYSYVVLLYLVQIAAIYSEFEAHKIMWNRFYNKYRRLGGKISLDLKKEQQNKVLKTIWRALGSNLNKASASRVAEALENLERLIESIDKEYNLQERKGYKSSGNNTESVMQITFDLSSIKASKFTPGRHGHA
;
A
#
# COMPACT_ATOMS: atom_id res chain seq x y z
N MET A 1 16.26 21.93 7.10
CA MET A 1 15.65 20.88 7.94
C MET A 1 16.03 21.03 9.41
N ALA A 2 17.32 21.12 9.75
CA ALA A 2 17.76 21.26 11.15
C ALA A 2 17.06 22.37 11.94
N GLN A 3 17.04 23.60 11.42
CA GLN A 3 16.32 24.72 12.06
C GLN A 3 14.82 24.45 12.27
N LEU A 4 14.18 23.68 11.38
CA LEU A 4 12.77 23.32 11.50
C LEU A 4 12.56 22.34 12.67
N LEU A 5 13.40 21.31 12.77
CA LEU A 5 13.33 20.33 13.85
C LEU A 5 13.62 20.99 15.21
N ILE A 6 14.67 21.81 15.31
CA ILE A 6 14.99 22.57 16.53
C ILE A 6 13.82 23.47 16.95
N LYS A 7 13.24 24.21 16.00
CA LYS A 7 12.08 25.08 16.28
C LYS A 7 10.87 24.28 16.76
N ASN A 8 10.58 23.15 16.11
CA ASN A 8 9.43 22.31 16.48
C ASN A 8 9.64 21.61 17.81
N GLN A 9 10.87 21.17 18.10
CA GLN A 9 11.19 20.58 19.38
C GLN A 9 11.00 21.59 20.52
N ASN A 10 11.50 22.81 20.35
CA ASN A 10 11.29 23.89 21.31
C ASN A 10 9.81 24.24 21.55
N LYS A 11 8.97 24.14 20.52
CA LYS A 11 7.59 24.62 20.58
C LYS A 11 6.58 23.54 20.97
N TYR A 12 6.81 22.30 20.57
CA TYR A 12 5.78 21.25 20.62
C TYR A 12 6.16 20.05 21.46
N VAL A 13 7.44 19.78 21.71
CA VAL A 13 7.85 18.59 22.47
C VAL A 13 7.69 18.85 23.96
N PRO A 14 6.93 18.02 24.69
CA PRO A 14 6.85 18.08 26.14
C PRO A 14 8.22 17.78 26.74
N SER A 15 8.75 18.74 27.49
CA SER A 15 10.04 18.63 28.17
C SER A 15 9.94 19.14 29.60
N CYS A 16 10.73 18.59 30.51
CA CYS A 16 10.89 19.08 31.87
C CYS A 16 12.36 19.47 32.14
N GLY A 17 12.59 20.24 33.19
CA GLY A 17 13.92 20.74 33.54
C GLY A 17 14.38 21.94 32.69
N ASN A 18 15.53 22.51 33.06
CA ASN A 18 16.10 23.71 32.43
C ASN A 18 17.59 23.49 32.07
N GLY A 19 18.05 24.15 31.01
CA GLY A 19 19.45 24.08 30.58
C GLY A 19 19.93 22.65 30.33
N GLU A 20 21.05 22.28 30.95
CA GLU A 20 21.67 20.95 30.83
C GLU A 20 20.79 19.82 31.40
N SER A 21 19.90 20.12 32.34
CA SER A 21 18.96 19.15 32.95
C SER A 21 17.71 18.89 32.10
N LYS A 22 17.60 19.52 30.93
CA LYS A 22 16.39 19.45 30.12
C LYS A 22 16.19 18.04 29.56
N LYS A 23 15.06 17.44 29.87
CA LYS A 23 14.71 16.07 29.49
C LYS A 23 13.44 16.03 28.66
N VAL A 24 13.41 15.14 27.67
CA VAL A 24 12.20 14.87 26.89
C VAL A 24 11.26 14.02 27.74
N ILE A 25 10.01 14.45 27.90
CA ILE A 25 9.01 13.67 28.63
C ILE A 25 8.45 12.58 27.71
N THR A 26 8.06 12.95 26.50
CA THR A 26 7.56 12.01 25.49
C THR A 26 7.90 12.49 24.09
N PRO A 27 8.46 11.62 23.23
CA PRO A 27 8.68 11.96 21.84
C PRO A 27 7.36 12.08 21.08
N ILE A 28 7.36 12.96 20.08
CA ILE A 28 6.19 13.20 19.22
C ILE A 28 6.46 12.63 17.82
N PRO A 29 5.58 11.75 17.31
CA PRO A 29 5.58 11.38 15.89
C PRO A 29 5.39 12.61 15.01
N PHE A 30 6.36 12.82 14.12
CA PHE A 30 6.38 13.93 13.18
C PHE A 30 6.21 13.38 11.78
N HIS A 31 4.97 13.33 11.33
CA HIS A 31 4.60 12.67 10.07
C HIS A 31 4.95 13.53 8.84
N GLY A 32 5.46 12.88 7.79
CA GLY A 32 5.68 13.51 6.50
C GLY A 32 5.82 12.49 5.36
N ASP A 33 6.22 12.98 4.19
CA ASP A 33 6.58 12.13 3.06
C ASP A 33 7.93 11.43 3.28
N GLN A 34 8.33 10.58 2.34
CA GLN A 34 9.56 9.78 2.46
C GLN A 34 10.80 10.69 2.57
N LEU A 35 10.81 11.78 1.81
CA LEU A 35 11.94 12.73 1.79
C LEU A 35 12.06 13.49 3.11
N PHE A 36 10.93 13.80 3.74
CA PHE A 36 10.87 14.43 5.05
C PHE A 36 11.39 13.51 6.14
N GLU A 37 10.97 12.25 6.18
CA GLU A 37 11.49 11.24 7.12
C GLU A 37 13.01 11.13 6.98
N GLU A 38 13.50 10.92 5.75
CA GLU A 38 14.92 10.73 5.46
C GLU A 38 15.76 11.91 5.94
N ARG A 39 15.33 13.14 5.58
CA ARG A 39 16.02 14.36 5.98
C ARG A 39 15.91 14.63 7.48
N GLY A 40 14.78 14.29 8.10
CA GLY A 40 14.57 14.47 9.52
C GLY A 40 15.47 13.56 10.34
N ARG A 41 15.50 12.27 9.99
CA ARG A 41 16.36 11.27 10.62
C ARG A 41 17.84 11.59 10.46
N ASN A 42 18.28 12.00 9.27
CA ASN A 42 19.67 12.39 9.04
C ASN A 42 20.09 13.59 9.92
N VAL A 43 19.19 14.56 10.14
CA VAL A 43 19.45 15.65 11.07
C VAL A 43 19.59 15.13 12.50
N ILE A 44 18.66 14.30 12.98
CA ILE A 44 18.73 13.76 14.35
C ILE A 44 20.06 13.02 14.56
N TRP A 45 20.50 12.27 13.56
CA TRP A 45 21.81 11.62 13.58
C TRP A 45 22.96 12.64 13.73
N THR A 46 22.95 13.75 12.99
CA THR A 46 23.98 14.80 13.14
C THR A 46 24.04 15.40 14.56
N PHE A 47 22.92 15.43 15.28
CA PHE A 47 22.86 15.97 16.65
C PHE A 47 23.01 14.89 17.73
N GLN A 48 23.33 13.63 17.38
CA GLN A 48 23.35 12.52 18.35
C GLN A 48 24.28 12.73 19.55
N ASP A 49 25.34 13.53 19.40
CA ASP A 49 26.36 13.82 20.42
C ASP A 49 25.94 14.96 21.39
N GLY A 50 24.68 15.39 21.35
CA GLY A 50 24.13 16.40 22.26
C GLY A 50 24.20 15.97 23.74
N TYR A 51 24.41 16.93 24.64
CA TYR A 51 24.60 16.69 26.08
C TYR A 51 23.40 16.02 26.77
N ASN A 52 22.19 16.21 26.25
CA ASN A 52 20.97 15.57 26.73
C ASN A 52 20.03 15.18 25.55
N GLU A 53 18.91 14.54 25.87
CA GLU A 53 17.88 14.15 24.88
C GLU A 53 17.32 15.35 24.10
N PHE A 54 17.30 16.52 24.74
CA PHE A 54 16.80 17.74 24.10
C PHE A 54 17.82 18.29 23.09
N ASP A 55 19.10 18.36 23.45
CA ASP A 55 20.15 18.85 22.55
C ASP A 55 20.39 17.88 21.38
N SER A 56 20.14 16.59 21.60
CA SER A 56 20.20 15.56 20.55
C SER A 56 18.94 15.41 19.69
N ILE A 57 17.97 16.33 19.85
CA ILE A 57 16.73 16.36 19.05
C ILE A 57 15.94 15.03 19.13
N LYS A 58 16.02 14.31 20.26
CA LYS A 58 15.30 13.04 20.48
C LYS A 58 13.82 13.22 20.83
N GLY A 59 13.34 14.47 20.85
CA GLY A 59 11.94 14.80 21.12
C GLY A 59 11.00 14.62 19.94
N LEU A 60 11.54 14.53 18.72
CA LEU A 60 10.77 14.37 17.49
C LEU A 60 11.14 13.05 16.84
N ASN A 61 10.13 12.26 16.46
CA ASN A 61 10.31 11.02 15.72
C ASN A 61 9.78 11.23 14.30
N PRO A 62 10.64 11.49 13.29
CA PRO A 62 10.21 11.59 11.90
C PRO A 62 9.58 10.27 11.46
N GLU A 63 8.36 10.32 10.98
CA GLU A 63 7.59 9.13 10.60
C GLU A 63 7.05 9.27 9.18
N PHE A 64 7.21 8.23 8.38
CA PHE A 64 6.73 8.24 7.00
C PHE A 64 5.26 7.85 6.92
N ALA A 65 4.43 8.71 6.34
CA ALA A 65 2.97 8.60 6.33
C ALA A 65 2.37 7.91 5.08
N ASP A 66 1.05 7.69 5.07
CA ASP A 66 0.42 6.64 4.26
C ASP A 66 -0.01 7.06 2.84
N TRP A 67 -0.30 8.35 2.60
CA TRP A 67 -0.85 8.76 1.31
C TRP A 67 0.16 8.53 0.19
N HIS A 68 1.40 9.00 0.37
CA HIS A 68 2.45 8.78 -0.61
C HIS A 68 2.79 7.28 -0.79
N ARG A 69 2.69 6.45 0.27
CA ARG A 69 2.82 4.97 0.12
C ARG A 69 1.80 4.45 -0.88
N LYS A 70 0.53 4.79 -0.64
CA LYS A 70 -0.57 4.37 -1.50
C LYS A 70 -0.43 4.87 -2.93
N VAL A 71 0.00 6.11 -3.14
CA VAL A 71 0.26 6.64 -4.50
C VAL A 71 1.32 5.81 -5.22
N ASN A 72 2.38 5.38 -4.52
CA ASN A 72 3.39 4.50 -5.13
C ASN A 72 2.84 3.11 -5.43
N PHE A 73 1.94 2.56 -4.61
CA PHE A 73 1.29 1.29 -4.95
C PHE A 73 0.43 1.39 -6.21
N TYR A 74 -0.36 2.45 -6.35
CA TYR A 74 -1.07 2.71 -7.59
C TYR A 74 -0.12 2.89 -8.77
N GLU A 75 1.05 3.50 -8.57
CA GLU A 75 2.05 3.63 -9.62
C GLU A 75 2.65 2.29 -10.04
N MET A 76 2.94 1.41 -9.08
CA MET A 76 3.41 0.06 -9.38
C MET A 76 2.37 -0.71 -10.18
N GLU A 77 1.11 -0.70 -9.74
CA GLU A 77 0.00 -1.30 -10.47
C GLU A 77 -0.10 -0.73 -11.89
N PHE A 78 -0.07 0.60 -12.02
CA PHE A 78 -0.12 1.27 -13.32
C PHE A 78 1.02 0.82 -14.25
N ASN A 79 2.24 0.72 -13.73
CA ASN A 79 3.41 0.28 -14.50
C ASN A 79 3.33 -1.21 -14.89
N MET A 80 2.72 -2.04 -14.03
CA MET A 80 2.49 -3.46 -14.29
C MET A 80 1.45 -3.65 -15.40
N PHE A 81 0.27 -3.04 -15.28
CA PHE A 81 -0.91 -3.40 -16.08
C PHE A 81 -1.29 -2.38 -17.18
N CYS A 82 -0.81 -1.13 -17.13
CA CYS A 82 -1.16 -0.11 -18.13
C CYS A 82 -0.07 0.07 -19.19
N LYS A 83 -0.04 -0.82 -20.17
CA LYS A 83 0.84 -0.70 -21.35
C LYS A 83 0.17 0.15 -22.43
N SER A 84 0.90 1.09 -23.05
CA SER A 84 0.31 2.04 -24.00
C SER A 84 -0.17 1.38 -25.30
N ASP A 85 0.51 0.32 -25.69
CA ASP A 85 0.34 -0.51 -26.89
C ASP A 85 -0.72 -1.60 -26.72
N SER A 86 -1.15 -1.91 -25.49
CA SER A 86 -2.20 -2.91 -25.23
C SER A 86 -3.62 -2.38 -25.46
N GLY A 87 -3.78 -1.13 -25.93
CA GLY A 87 -5.09 -0.50 -26.07
C GLY A 87 -6.06 -1.17 -27.05
N ASN A 88 -5.54 -2.03 -27.95
CA ASN A 88 -6.33 -2.82 -28.89
C ASN A 88 -6.67 -4.22 -28.35
N GLU A 89 -6.10 -4.60 -27.22
CA GLU A 89 -6.25 -5.92 -26.62
C GLU A 89 -7.34 -5.89 -25.54
N LEU A 90 -8.48 -6.52 -25.84
CA LEU A 90 -9.64 -6.56 -24.96
C LEU A 90 -9.29 -7.20 -23.62
N GLY A 91 -9.76 -6.62 -22.52
CA GLY A 91 -9.46 -7.06 -21.15
C GLY A 91 -8.29 -6.31 -20.50
N THR A 92 -7.37 -5.74 -21.28
CA THR A 92 -6.24 -5.00 -20.69
C THR A 92 -6.69 -3.65 -20.09
N THR A 93 -5.94 -3.15 -19.12
CA THR A 93 -6.27 -1.88 -18.45
C THR A 93 -6.33 -0.71 -19.43
N LYS A 94 -5.47 -0.69 -20.46
CA LYS A 94 -5.49 0.36 -21.47
C LYS A 94 -6.74 0.28 -22.35
N ALA A 95 -7.14 -0.92 -22.78
CA ALA A 95 -8.36 -1.12 -23.54
C ALA A 95 -9.61 -0.73 -22.72
N SER A 96 -9.66 -1.12 -21.44
CA SER A 96 -10.73 -0.74 -20.51
C SER A 96 -10.87 0.79 -20.41
N MET A 97 -9.77 1.53 -20.23
CA MET A 97 -9.80 3.00 -20.20
C MET A 97 -10.38 3.61 -21.49
N ASN A 98 -10.00 3.06 -22.66
CA ASN A 98 -10.48 3.55 -23.95
C ASN A 98 -11.98 3.29 -24.13
N ARG A 99 -12.43 2.07 -23.84
CA ARG A 99 -13.82 1.63 -24.03
C ARG A 99 -14.79 2.33 -23.08
N THR A 100 -14.37 2.60 -21.84
CA THR A 100 -15.19 3.35 -20.88
C THR A 100 -15.00 4.88 -20.97
N ARG A 101 -14.24 5.38 -21.96
CA ARG A 101 -13.91 6.81 -22.15
C ARG A 101 -13.25 7.46 -20.92
N LYS A 102 -12.56 6.69 -20.09
CA LYS A 102 -11.84 7.14 -18.88
C LYS A 102 -10.36 7.43 -19.19
N THR A 103 -10.07 7.98 -20.37
CA THR A 103 -8.71 8.18 -20.91
C THR A 103 -7.85 9.13 -20.08
N ASN A 104 -8.44 10.01 -19.27
CA ASN A 104 -7.70 10.85 -18.32
C ASN A 104 -6.91 10.03 -17.29
N ALA A 105 -7.38 8.83 -16.95
CA ALA A 105 -6.67 7.90 -16.06
C ALA A 105 -5.34 7.42 -16.66
N SER A 106 -5.20 7.42 -17.99
CA SER A 106 -3.96 7.01 -18.68
C SER A 106 -2.77 7.93 -18.40
N ALA A 107 -2.99 9.12 -17.83
CA ALA A 107 -1.88 9.97 -17.38
C ALA A 107 -1.18 9.44 -16.11
N GLY A 108 -1.78 8.44 -15.46
CA GLY A 108 -1.23 7.74 -14.30
C GLY A 108 -1.44 8.46 -12.96
N PRO A 109 -1.23 7.76 -11.84
CA PRO A 109 -1.57 8.23 -10.50
C PRO A 109 -0.73 9.42 -10.03
N LYS A 110 0.50 9.62 -10.55
CA LYS A 110 1.33 10.78 -10.20
C LYS A 110 0.78 12.11 -10.74
N LYS A 111 0.17 12.08 -11.93
CA LYS A 111 -0.37 13.29 -12.58
C LYS A 111 -1.86 13.47 -12.33
N LYS A 112 -2.61 12.37 -12.35
CA LYS A 112 -4.07 12.31 -12.32
C LYS A 112 -4.55 11.27 -11.30
N TYR A 113 -4.11 11.44 -10.05
CA TYR A 113 -4.38 10.51 -8.95
C TYR A 113 -5.87 10.17 -8.79
N ASN A 114 -6.75 11.18 -8.77
CA ASN A 114 -8.17 10.94 -8.54
C ASN A 114 -8.81 10.22 -9.74
N GLU A 115 -8.48 10.64 -10.96
CA GLU A 115 -9.01 10.03 -12.18
C GLU A 115 -8.55 8.57 -12.32
N TYR A 116 -7.29 8.29 -12.01
CA TYR A 116 -6.77 6.91 -12.00
C TYR A 116 -7.40 6.07 -10.88
N LYS A 117 -7.49 6.60 -9.65
CA LYS A 117 -8.12 5.90 -8.52
C LYS A 117 -9.59 5.56 -8.81
N GLU A 118 -10.35 6.50 -9.35
CA GLU A 118 -11.76 6.29 -9.71
C GLU A 118 -11.90 5.22 -10.80
N PHE A 119 -11.04 5.25 -11.83
CA PHE A 119 -11.03 4.21 -12.86
C PHE A 119 -10.65 2.83 -12.30
N HIS A 120 -9.58 2.75 -11.51
CA HIS A 120 -9.13 1.51 -10.88
C HIS A 120 -10.24 0.85 -10.07
N GLN A 121 -11.00 1.63 -9.30
CA GLN A 121 -12.13 1.08 -8.54
C GLN A 121 -13.20 0.47 -9.46
N CYS A 122 -13.52 1.12 -10.58
CA CYS A 122 -14.46 0.56 -11.57
C CYS A 122 -13.94 -0.75 -12.17
N GLU A 123 -12.65 -0.77 -12.51
CA GLU A 123 -12.00 -1.93 -13.10
C GLU A 123 -11.96 -3.11 -12.13
N LEU A 124 -11.65 -2.86 -10.86
CA LEU A 124 -11.69 -3.88 -9.80
C LEU A 124 -13.09 -4.43 -9.59
N GLU A 125 -14.10 -3.56 -9.48
CA GLU A 125 -15.51 -3.96 -9.35
C GLU A 125 -15.93 -4.87 -10.53
N ALA A 126 -15.50 -4.54 -11.74
CA ALA A 126 -15.77 -5.37 -12.92
C ALA A 126 -15.07 -6.73 -12.90
N HIS A 127 -13.81 -6.80 -12.45
CA HIS A 127 -13.10 -8.07 -12.27
C HIS A 127 -13.79 -8.94 -11.22
N ILE A 128 -14.22 -8.36 -10.08
CA ILE A 128 -15.00 -9.07 -9.05
C ILE A 128 -16.29 -9.63 -9.65
N CYS A 129 -17.05 -8.81 -10.39
CA CYS A 129 -18.28 -9.26 -11.04
C CYS A 129 -18.03 -10.40 -12.02
N SER A 130 -17.05 -10.27 -12.92
CA SER A 130 -16.75 -11.28 -13.93
C SER A 130 -16.28 -12.61 -13.29
N ALA A 131 -15.40 -12.53 -12.30
CA ALA A 131 -14.91 -13.69 -11.55
C ALA A 131 -16.03 -14.39 -10.73
N PHE A 132 -16.93 -13.60 -10.14
CA PHE A 132 -18.10 -14.13 -9.42
C PHE A 132 -19.08 -14.81 -10.37
N MET A 133 -19.35 -14.23 -11.54
CA MET A 133 -20.19 -14.84 -12.57
C MET A 133 -19.64 -16.19 -13.01
N GLU A 134 -18.32 -16.31 -13.22
CA GLU A 134 -17.69 -17.59 -13.57
C GLU A 134 -17.82 -18.65 -12.46
N ILE A 135 -17.60 -18.28 -11.19
CA ILE A 135 -17.76 -19.23 -10.07
C ILE A 135 -19.21 -19.71 -9.95
N THR A 136 -20.17 -18.79 -10.12
CA THR A 136 -21.60 -19.05 -9.93
C THR A 136 -22.31 -19.59 -11.18
N GLY A 137 -21.61 -19.67 -12.31
CA GLY A 137 -22.18 -20.09 -13.60
C GLY A 137 -23.25 -19.13 -14.14
N MET A 138 -23.17 -17.85 -13.80
CA MET A 138 -24.05 -16.81 -14.34
C MET A 138 -23.57 -16.38 -15.74
N GLU A 139 -24.49 -16.26 -16.69
CA GLU A 139 -24.18 -15.83 -18.07
C GLU A 139 -24.13 -14.30 -18.21
N ASP A 140 -24.93 -13.58 -17.43
CA ASP A 140 -24.97 -12.13 -17.39
C ASP A 140 -25.18 -11.63 -15.94
N THR A 141 -25.03 -10.32 -15.72
CA THR A 141 -25.10 -9.71 -14.37
C THR A 141 -26.48 -9.77 -13.72
N ASN A 142 -27.54 -10.03 -14.50
CA ASN A 142 -28.91 -10.23 -14.04
C ASN A 142 -29.32 -11.71 -14.01
N GLY A 143 -28.42 -12.62 -14.39
CA GLY A 143 -28.66 -14.05 -14.41
C GLY A 143 -28.78 -14.65 -13.01
N THR A 144 -29.32 -15.87 -12.93
CA THR A 144 -29.40 -16.63 -11.68
C THR A 144 -28.18 -17.55 -11.56
N PRO A 145 -27.55 -17.67 -10.37
CA PRO A 145 -26.50 -18.67 -10.13
C PRO A 145 -26.97 -20.08 -10.52
N LYS A 146 -26.17 -20.78 -11.32
CA LYS A 146 -26.45 -22.13 -11.82
C LYS A 146 -25.65 -23.20 -11.08
N THR A 147 -24.44 -22.88 -10.63
CA THR A 147 -23.52 -23.84 -9.99
C THR A 147 -23.64 -23.85 -8.47
N ILE A 148 -24.18 -22.79 -7.88
CA ILE A 148 -24.32 -22.64 -6.43
C ILE A 148 -25.79 -22.79 -6.04
N ASN A 149 -26.08 -23.84 -5.27
CA ASN A 149 -27.39 -24.01 -4.65
C ASN A 149 -27.46 -23.17 -3.39
N LEU A 150 -28.45 -22.28 -3.27
CA LEU A 150 -28.72 -21.60 -2.01
C LEU A 150 -29.14 -22.64 -0.96
N PRO A 151 -28.45 -22.73 0.19
CA PRO A 151 -28.85 -23.63 1.25
C PRO A 151 -30.27 -23.33 1.75
N SER A 152 -31.08 -24.36 1.92
CA SER A 152 -32.46 -24.26 2.40
C SER A 152 -32.57 -23.81 3.87
N ASN A 153 -31.47 -23.84 4.62
CA ASN A 153 -31.35 -23.42 6.02
C ASN A 153 -30.96 -21.94 6.21
N LEU A 154 -30.94 -21.12 5.15
CA LEU A 154 -30.70 -19.67 5.20
C LEU A 154 -31.90 -18.89 5.77
N THR A 155 -32.32 -19.23 7.00
CA THR A 155 -33.53 -18.68 7.63
C THR A 155 -33.29 -17.33 8.32
N ASN A 156 -32.07 -17.07 8.82
CA ASN A 156 -31.75 -15.85 9.55
C ASN A 156 -30.57 -15.07 8.93
N LYS A 157 -30.37 -13.82 9.36
CA LYS A 157 -29.34 -12.93 8.81
C LYS A 157 -27.92 -13.44 9.06
N GLN A 158 -27.70 -14.14 10.17
CA GLN A 158 -26.40 -14.66 10.55
C GLN A 158 -25.98 -15.81 9.63
N THR A 159 -26.84 -16.82 9.44
CA THR A 159 -26.54 -17.96 8.56
C THR A 159 -26.38 -17.53 7.10
N LYS A 160 -27.11 -16.50 6.66
CA LYS A 160 -26.89 -15.83 5.36
C LYS A 160 -25.52 -15.16 5.27
N GLY A 161 -25.09 -14.50 6.33
CA GLY A 161 -23.78 -13.85 6.40
C GLY A 161 -22.64 -14.86 6.37
N GLU A 162 -22.72 -15.91 7.18
CA GLU A 162 -21.73 -17.00 7.23
C GLU A 162 -21.58 -17.69 5.88
N TRP A 163 -22.69 -18.00 5.20
CA TRP A 163 -22.65 -18.58 3.86
C TRP A 163 -22.06 -17.63 2.80
N LEU A 164 -22.39 -16.33 2.87
CA LEU A 164 -21.81 -15.36 1.95
C LEU A 164 -20.30 -15.22 2.16
N LEU A 165 -19.85 -15.25 3.42
CA LEU A 165 -18.44 -15.21 3.76
C LEU A 165 -17.70 -16.44 3.24
N SER A 166 -18.24 -17.65 3.39
CA SER A 166 -17.60 -18.86 2.86
C SER A 166 -17.51 -18.85 1.32
N LEU A 167 -18.49 -18.25 0.65
CA LEU A 167 -18.43 -18.02 -0.79
C LEU A 167 -17.33 -17.00 -1.16
N CYS A 168 -17.19 -15.93 -0.38
CA CYS A 168 -16.10 -14.96 -0.56
C CYS A 168 -14.72 -15.60 -0.30
N GLU A 169 -14.58 -16.48 0.69
CA GLU A 169 -13.35 -17.25 0.94
C GLU A 169 -13.00 -18.09 -0.28
N SER A 170 -13.95 -18.87 -0.79
CA SER A 170 -13.76 -19.69 -2.00
C SER A 170 -13.38 -18.85 -3.24
N PHE A 171 -13.89 -17.62 -3.34
CA PHE A 171 -13.53 -16.69 -4.40
C PHE A 171 -12.07 -16.24 -4.27
N ILE A 172 -11.65 -15.89 -3.05
CA ILE A 172 -10.31 -15.40 -2.75
C ILE A 172 -9.29 -16.52 -2.96
N ASP A 173 -9.57 -17.73 -2.49
CA ASP A 173 -8.71 -18.92 -2.70
C ASP A 173 -8.60 -19.31 -4.17
N ARG A 174 -9.62 -19.05 -4.99
CA ARG A 174 -9.57 -19.40 -6.42
C ARG A 174 -8.82 -18.37 -7.28
N TYR A 175 -8.91 -17.09 -6.95
CA TYR A 175 -8.45 -16.04 -7.86
C TYR A 175 -7.37 -15.12 -7.31
N CYS A 176 -7.18 -15.06 -5.99
CA CYS A 176 -6.24 -14.14 -5.34
C CYS A 176 -5.09 -14.88 -4.64
N PHE A 177 -5.34 -16.04 -4.04
CA PHE A 177 -4.30 -16.84 -3.39
C PHE A 177 -4.27 -18.24 -3.99
N ASP A 178 -3.26 -18.56 -4.78
CA ASP A 178 -2.97 -19.96 -5.04
C ASP A 178 -2.35 -20.55 -3.76
N SER A 179 -3.14 -21.33 -3.02
CA SER A 179 -2.72 -21.92 -1.75
C SER A 179 -1.47 -22.79 -1.89
N GLU A 180 -1.27 -23.43 -3.05
CA GLU A 180 -0.09 -24.29 -3.29
C GLU A 180 1.19 -23.45 -3.41
N ASP A 181 1.14 -22.29 -4.08
CA ASP A 181 2.28 -21.38 -4.20
C ASP A 181 2.66 -20.75 -2.85
N LEU A 182 1.65 -20.43 -2.02
CA LEU A 182 1.89 -19.84 -0.71
C LEU A 182 2.57 -20.82 0.25
N ASP A 183 2.14 -22.08 0.26
CA ASP A 183 2.75 -23.12 1.09
C ASP A 183 4.21 -23.38 0.69
N ASN A 184 4.50 -23.39 -0.61
CA ASN A 184 5.87 -23.46 -1.13
C ASN A 184 6.73 -22.28 -0.64
N LEU A 185 6.21 -21.06 -0.69
CA LEU A 185 6.90 -19.86 -0.20
C LEU A 185 7.13 -19.90 1.31
N ILE A 186 6.14 -20.36 2.09
CA ILE A 186 6.26 -20.55 3.54
C ILE A 186 7.35 -21.58 3.84
N GLN A 187 7.36 -22.71 3.13
CA GLN A 187 8.36 -23.75 3.31
C GLN A 187 9.77 -23.23 2.98
N GLN A 188 9.95 -22.51 1.87
CA GLN A 188 11.21 -21.86 1.52
C GLN A 188 11.66 -20.86 2.59
N THR A 189 10.72 -20.07 3.12
CA THR A 189 11.01 -19.09 4.19
C THR A 189 11.47 -19.79 5.46
N ASN A 190 10.78 -20.84 5.89
CA ASN A 190 11.14 -21.64 7.06
C ASN A 190 12.52 -22.31 6.89
N GLN A 191 12.82 -22.83 5.69
CA GLN A 191 14.14 -23.37 5.38
C GLN A 191 15.23 -22.31 5.51
N LEU A 192 15.00 -21.10 4.99
CA LEU A 192 15.93 -19.99 5.11
C LEU A 192 16.12 -19.55 6.57
N GLU A 193 15.05 -19.51 7.36
CA GLU A 193 15.10 -19.16 8.78
C GLU A 193 15.86 -20.21 9.60
N LEU A 194 15.54 -21.49 9.44
CA LEU A 194 16.29 -22.59 10.06
C LEU A 194 17.76 -22.58 9.65
N ALA A 195 18.04 -22.30 8.39
CA ALA A 195 19.41 -22.19 7.89
C ALA A 195 20.15 -20.95 8.43
N SER A 196 19.43 -19.88 8.79
CA SER A 196 20.00 -18.70 9.47
C SER A 196 20.34 -18.96 10.95
N LEU A 197 19.63 -19.88 11.60
CA LEU A 197 19.90 -20.33 12.97
C LEU A 197 21.06 -21.34 13.03
N GLY A 198 21.34 -22.04 11.93
CA GLY A 198 22.47 -22.95 11.79
C GLY A 198 23.70 -22.30 11.14
N LYS A 199 24.90 -22.88 11.35
CA LYS A 199 26.05 -22.56 10.50
C LYS A 199 25.96 -23.42 9.22
N TYR A 200 25.97 -22.80 8.05
CA TYR A 200 26.07 -23.47 6.75
C TYR A 200 27.41 -24.21 6.64
N LYS A 201 27.42 -25.53 6.86
CA LYS A 201 28.62 -26.36 6.69
C LYS A 201 28.98 -26.49 5.21
N CYS A 202 30.26 -26.57 4.91
CA CYS A 202 30.74 -26.90 3.58
C CYS A 202 30.25 -28.29 3.18
N ARG A 203 29.78 -28.45 1.94
CA ARG A 203 29.27 -29.73 1.43
C ARG A 203 30.35 -30.72 1.01
N VAL A 204 31.62 -30.31 1.01
CA VAL A 204 32.75 -31.15 0.56
C VAL A 204 33.16 -32.11 1.68
N GLU A 205 33.27 -33.40 1.36
CA GLU A 205 33.80 -34.40 2.30
C GLU A 205 35.18 -33.96 2.83
N LYS A 206 35.36 -34.05 4.16
CA LYS A 206 36.55 -33.60 4.91
C LYS A 206 36.75 -32.08 5.01
N CYS A 207 35.71 -31.27 4.79
CA CYS A 207 35.74 -29.83 5.06
C CYS A 207 34.82 -29.43 6.22
N ASP A 208 35.38 -29.23 7.41
CA ASP A 208 34.62 -28.87 8.62
C ASP A 208 34.28 -27.37 8.74
N LYS A 209 34.49 -26.59 7.67
CA LYS A 209 34.22 -25.16 7.70
C LYS A 209 32.73 -24.90 7.70
N ALA A 210 32.29 -24.00 8.58
CA ALA A 210 30.90 -23.59 8.68
C ALA A 210 30.77 -22.07 8.61
N PHE A 211 29.75 -21.58 7.92
CA PHE A 211 29.56 -20.18 7.59
C PHE A 211 28.23 -19.65 8.14
N VAL A 212 28.20 -18.39 8.55
CA VAL A 212 26.96 -17.74 9.01
C VAL A 212 26.01 -17.48 7.84
N TYR A 213 26.54 -17.27 6.63
CA TYR A 213 25.76 -16.98 5.44
C TYR A 213 25.93 -18.04 4.36
N HIS A 214 24.83 -18.39 3.67
CA HIS A 214 24.83 -19.26 2.49
C HIS A 214 25.86 -18.78 1.45
N SER A 215 25.89 -17.48 1.16
CA SER A 215 26.83 -16.88 0.20
C SER A 215 28.30 -17.08 0.59
N GLY A 216 28.58 -17.11 1.90
CA GLY A 216 29.90 -17.43 2.45
C GLY A 216 30.31 -18.88 2.19
N ARG A 217 29.41 -19.84 2.42
CA ARG A 217 29.60 -21.26 2.07
C ARG A 217 29.88 -21.42 0.58
N VAL A 218 29.03 -20.86 -0.29
CA VAL A 218 29.18 -21.00 -1.76
C VAL A 218 30.50 -20.40 -2.25
N ARG A 219 30.93 -19.27 -1.69
CA ARG A 219 32.23 -18.66 -2.03
C ARG A 219 33.41 -19.55 -1.60
N GLN A 220 33.34 -20.19 -0.43
CA GLN A 220 34.35 -21.17 0.02
C GLN A 220 34.42 -22.37 -0.93
N GLU A 221 33.26 -22.92 -1.29
CA GLU A 221 33.12 -24.03 -2.24
C GLU A 221 33.76 -23.68 -3.59
N LYS A 222 33.35 -22.57 -4.22
CA LYS A 222 33.90 -22.13 -5.52
C LYS A 222 35.39 -21.80 -5.50
N LYS A 223 35.92 -21.27 -4.39
CA LYS A 223 37.31 -20.80 -4.33
C LYS A 223 38.31 -21.89 -3.96
N ASN A 224 37.94 -22.76 -3.02
CA ASN A 224 38.88 -23.70 -2.40
C ASN A 224 38.59 -25.16 -2.73
N HIS A 225 37.45 -25.43 -3.39
CA HIS A 225 37.06 -26.77 -3.83
C HIS A 225 36.77 -26.74 -5.33
N LEU A 226 37.82 -26.51 -6.14
CA LEU A 226 37.75 -26.37 -7.60
C LEU A 226 37.12 -27.55 -8.34
N GLN A 227 37.12 -28.73 -7.73
CA GLN A 227 36.50 -29.96 -8.26
C GLN A 227 35.09 -30.19 -7.74
N PHE A 228 34.61 -29.37 -6.80
CA PHE A 228 33.26 -29.41 -6.31
C PHE A 228 32.42 -28.42 -7.12
N THR A 229 31.64 -28.93 -8.06
CA THR A 229 30.48 -28.21 -8.59
C THR A 229 29.38 -28.35 -7.56
N PRO A 230 28.93 -27.26 -6.93
CA PRO A 230 27.63 -27.27 -6.28
C PRO A 230 26.64 -27.88 -7.25
N GLU A 231 25.94 -28.94 -6.85
CA GLU A 231 24.53 -28.98 -7.22
C GLU A 231 24.01 -27.63 -6.75
N GLU A 232 23.57 -26.81 -7.72
CA GLU A 232 22.82 -25.63 -7.36
C GLU A 232 21.78 -26.10 -6.35
N ASP A 233 21.53 -25.32 -5.30
CA ASP A 233 20.23 -25.41 -4.64
C ASP A 233 19.24 -24.91 -5.71
N THR A 234 19.08 -25.67 -6.80
CA THR A 234 17.93 -25.63 -7.67
C THR A 234 16.82 -25.95 -6.71
N SER A 235 16.14 -24.88 -6.26
CA SER A 235 14.69 -24.90 -6.10
C SER A 235 14.17 -26.00 -7.00
N VAL A 236 13.59 -27.03 -6.40
CA VAL A 236 13.13 -28.24 -7.05
C VAL A 236 12.52 -27.84 -8.39
N ASN A 237 13.31 -27.91 -9.47
CA ASN A 237 12.78 -27.88 -10.81
C ASN A 237 12.35 -29.31 -10.98
N GLU A 238 11.22 -29.64 -10.34
CA GLU A 238 10.44 -30.77 -10.77
C GLU A 238 10.35 -30.60 -12.28
N THR A 239 10.86 -31.59 -13.00
CA THR A 239 10.44 -31.84 -14.37
C THR A 239 8.94 -32.13 -14.32
N GLN A 240 8.15 -31.08 -14.12
CA GLN A 240 6.75 -31.06 -14.44
C GLN A 240 6.69 -30.97 -15.97
N ASP A 241 5.84 -31.79 -16.58
CA ASP A 241 5.38 -31.58 -17.95
C ASP A 241 5.16 -30.07 -18.18
N PRO A 242 5.46 -29.50 -19.36
CA PRO A 242 5.37 -28.07 -19.56
C PRO A 242 3.99 -27.60 -19.13
N ILE A 243 3.90 -26.95 -17.97
CA ILE A 243 2.64 -26.42 -17.45
C ILE A 243 2.13 -25.53 -18.56
N ILE A 244 1.02 -25.95 -19.18
CA ILE A 244 0.45 -25.19 -20.28
C ILE A 244 -0.17 -23.96 -19.63
N ASN A 245 0.64 -22.91 -19.51
CA ASN A 245 0.28 -21.66 -18.88
C ASN A 245 -0.87 -20.97 -19.62
N ASP A 246 -1.66 -20.23 -18.85
CA ASP A 246 -2.72 -19.38 -19.35
C ASP A 246 -2.37 -17.93 -19.00
N HIS A 247 -1.67 -17.25 -19.90
CA HIS A 247 -1.19 -15.89 -19.65
C HIS A 247 -2.33 -14.88 -19.48
N LEU A 248 -3.46 -15.09 -20.16
CA LEU A 248 -4.65 -14.25 -20.03
C LEU A 248 -5.25 -14.38 -18.63
N TYR A 249 -5.49 -15.61 -18.18
CA TYR A 249 -6.01 -15.87 -16.84
C TYR A 249 -5.07 -15.34 -15.76
N ASN A 250 -3.78 -15.65 -15.88
CA ASN A 250 -2.76 -15.23 -14.90
C ASN A 250 -2.67 -13.71 -14.79
N TYR A 251 -2.76 -12.97 -15.91
CA TYR A 251 -2.83 -11.51 -15.88
C TYR A 251 -4.06 -11.02 -15.11
N HIS A 252 -5.24 -11.58 -15.35
CA HIS A 252 -6.47 -11.13 -14.71
C HIS A 252 -6.53 -11.50 -13.22
N CYS A 253 -6.00 -12.66 -12.84
CA CYS A 253 -5.80 -13.05 -11.44
C CYS A 253 -4.84 -12.08 -10.75
N ALA A 254 -3.66 -11.82 -11.32
CA ALA A 254 -2.70 -10.86 -10.76
C ALA A 254 -3.31 -9.45 -10.65
N LYS A 255 -4.10 -9.03 -11.64
CA LYS A 255 -4.79 -7.74 -11.63
C LYS A 255 -5.84 -7.66 -10.52
N LEU A 256 -6.63 -8.71 -10.34
CA LEU A 256 -7.63 -8.81 -9.28
C LEU A 256 -6.96 -8.82 -7.91
N GLU A 257 -5.92 -9.64 -7.70
CA GLU A 257 -5.16 -9.73 -6.46
C GLU A 257 -4.56 -8.36 -6.06
N PHE A 258 -3.85 -7.71 -6.98
CA PHE A 258 -3.27 -6.39 -6.73
C PHE A 258 -4.37 -5.34 -6.44
N GLY A 259 -5.49 -5.41 -7.15
CA GLY A 259 -6.65 -4.57 -6.90
C GLY A 259 -7.26 -4.79 -5.52
N MET A 260 -7.37 -6.04 -5.06
CA MET A 260 -7.86 -6.37 -3.72
C MET A 260 -6.91 -5.84 -2.62
N ILE A 261 -5.59 -5.90 -2.82
CA ILE A 261 -4.62 -5.29 -1.89
C ILE A 261 -4.84 -3.78 -1.77
N LEU A 262 -5.01 -3.07 -2.89
CA LEU A 262 -5.30 -1.63 -2.91
C LEU A 262 -6.66 -1.30 -2.30
N PHE A 263 -7.67 -2.12 -2.55
CA PHE A 263 -8.99 -1.99 -1.92
C PHE A 263 -8.89 -2.13 -0.40
N TYR A 264 -8.21 -3.17 0.07
CA TYR A 264 -7.98 -3.44 1.49
C TYR A 264 -7.21 -2.30 2.16
N PHE A 265 -6.21 -1.71 1.49
CA PHE A 265 -5.50 -0.51 1.96
C PHE A 265 -6.45 0.69 2.10
N ASN A 266 -7.24 0.97 1.07
CA ASN A 266 -8.15 2.11 1.11
C ASN A 266 -9.20 1.96 2.22
N ASP A 267 -9.76 0.78 2.37
CA ASP A 267 -10.74 0.50 3.41
C ASP A 267 -10.12 0.61 4.82
N ALA A 268 -8.91 0.09 5.04
CA ALA A 268 -8.19 0.27 6.31
C ALA A 268 -8.02 1.76 6.68
N VAL A 269 -7.72 2.62 5.71
CA VAL A 269 -7.68 4.09 5.93
C VAL A 269 -9.06 4.67 6.25
N LEU A 270 -10.11 4.23 5.55
CA LEU A 270 -11.47 4.71 5.77
C LEU A 270 -12.01 4.29 7.14
N GLN A 271 -11.64 3.11 7.62
CA GLN A 271 -12.04 2.57 8.92
C GLN A 271 -11.14 3.00 10.07
N VAL A 272 -9.99 3.63 9.80
CA VAL A 272 -9.00 4.01 10.84
C VAL A 272 -8.39 2.76 11.47
N ASP A 273 -8.15 1.72 10.68
CA ASP A 273 -7.62 0.45 11.15
C ASP A 273 -6.10 0.40 10.99
N GLY A 274 -5.40 0.76 12.07
CA GLY A 274 -3.94 0.77 12.12
C GLY A 274 -3.33 -0.63 12.01
N GLN A 275 -4.02 -1.66 12.53
CA GLN A 275 -3.56 -3.03 12.49
C GLN A 275 -3.59 -3.57 11.06
N ARG A 276 -4.71 -3.39 10.35
CA ARG A 276 -4.82 -3.79 8.93
C ARG A 276 -3.79 -3.09 8.06
N LEU A 277 -3.53 -1.79 8.28
CA LEU A 277 -2.45 -1.09 7.58
C LEU A 277 -1.06 -1.64 7.92
N HIS A 278 -0.80 -1.99 9.18
CA HIS A 278 0.46 -2.61 9.59
C HIS A 278 0.67 -3.95 8.87
N ASP A 279 -0.37 -4.77 8.75
CA ASP A 279 -0.28 -6.06 8.05
C ASP A 279 -0.06 -5.87 6.54
N ILE A 280 -0.74 -4.90 5.90
CA ILE A 280 -0.45 -4.54 4.51
C ILE A 280 1.00 -4.08 4.35
N TYR A 281 1.59 -3.40 5.34
CA TYR A 281 2.98 -2.94 5.25
C TYR A 281 4.00 -4.07 5.20
N LYS A 282 3.69 -5.24 5.76
CA LYS A 282 4.53 -6.44 5.61
C LYS A 282 4.59 -6.87 4.14
N LEU A 283 3.44 -6.92 3.46
CA LEU A 283 3.36 -7.20 2.03
C LEU A 283 3.95 -6.06 1.18
N ALA A 284 3.70 -4.82 1.57
CA ALA A 284 4.21 -3.63 0.89
C ALA A 284 5.73 -3.60 0.81
N LEU A 285 6.41 -4.04 1.86
CA LEU A 285 7.86 -4.14 1.88
C LEU A 285 8.37 -5.00 0.71
N LEU A 286 7.76 -6.17 0.53
CA LEU A 286 8.15 -7.12 -0.52
C LEU A 286 7.87 -6.55 -1.91
N LEU A 287 6.69 -5.97 -2.09
CA LEU A 287 6.29 -5.33 -3.35
C LEU A 287 7.20 -4.15 -3.71
N TYR A 288 7.47 -3.23 -2.78
CA TYR A 288 8.38 -2.11 -3.06
C TYR A 288 9.79 -2.59 -3.39
N LYS A 289 10.24 -3.68 -2.76
CA LYS A 289 11.57 -4.25 -3.01
C LYS A 289 11.65 -4.86 -4.40
N SER A 290 10.65 -5.65 -4.80
CA SER A 290 10.59 -6.26 -6.13
C SER A 290 10.41 -5.22 -7.24
N GLY A 291 9.62 -4.17 -6.99
CA GLY A 291 9.40 -3.05 -7.91
C GLY A 291 10.55 -2.03 -7.98
N GLY A 292 11.69 -2.25 -7.30
CA GLY A 292 12.84 -1.33 -7.34
C GLY A 292 12.64 -0.02 -6.55
N HIS A 293 11.57 0.11 -5.78
CA HIS A 293 11.30 1.27 -4.91
C HIS A 293 12.08 1.17 -3.59
N THR A 294 13.42 1.20 -3.68
CA THR A 294 14.34 0.96 -2.56
C THR A 294 14.12 1.89 -1.37
N LYS A 295 13.86 3.18 -1.63
CA LYS A 295 13.57 4.16 -0.57
C LYS A 295 12.30 3.83 0.20
N TYR A 296 11.22 3.45 -0.50
CA TYR A 296 9.95 3.05 0.10
C TYR A 296 10.08 1.73 0.85
N SER A 297 10.84 0.77 0.29
CA SER A 297 11.18 -0.49 0.98
C SER A 297 11.88 -0.21 2.30
N TYR A 298 12.90 0.67 2.30
CA TYR A 298 13.66 1.02 3.50
C TYR A 298 12.78 1.65 4.59
N VAL A 299 11.96 2.66 4.26
CA VAL A 299 11.12 3.33 5.27
C VAL A 299 9.99 2.45 5.79
N VAL A 300 9.51 1.49 4.98
CA VAL A 300 8.55 0.48 5.43
C VAL A 300 9.23 -0.51 6.39
N LEU A 301 10.43 -0.99 6.04
CA LEU A 301 11.22 -1.86 6.92
C LEU A 301 11.52 -1.15 8.25
N LEU A 302 11.95 0.11 8.19
CA LEU A 302 12.22 0.93 9.38
C LEU A 302 10.98 1.01 10.27
N TYR A 303 9.81 1.31 9.70
CA TYR A 303 8.53 1.33 10.43
C TYR A 303 8.21 -0.02 11.10
N LEU A 304 8.40 -1.14 10.39
CA LEU A 304 8.11 -2.46 10.93
C LEU A 304 9.05 -2.82 12.09
N VAL A 305 10.36 -2.58 11.93
CA VAL A 305 11.37 -2.79 12.97
C VAL A 305 11.12 -1.88 14.17
N GLN A 306 10.73 -0.62 13.91
CA GLN A 306 10.41 0.34 14.94
C GLN A 306 9.29 -0.16 15.85
N ILE A 307 8.18 -0.63 15.27
CA ILE A 307 7.05 -1.18 16.03
C ILE A 307 7.41 -2.50 16.72
N ALA A 308 8.14 -3.38 16.05
CA ALA A 308 8.39 -4.73 16.55
C ALA A 308 9.49 -4.79 17.63
N ALA A 309 10.49 -3.90 17.58
CA ALA A 309 11.71 -4.06 18.35
C ALA A 309 12.29 -2.80 18.99
N ILE A 310 11.94 -1.59 18.52
CA ILE A 310 12.58 -0.34 19.01
C ILE A 310 11.67 0.40 19.99
N TYR A 311 10.40 0.55 19.64
CA TYR A 311 9.44 1.33 20.42
C TYR A 311 8.87 0.53 21.58
N SER A 312 8.58 1.24 22.67
CA SER A 312 7.72 0.68 23.72
C SER A 312 6.32 0.38 23.19
N GLU A 313 5.57 -0.49 23.86
CA GLU A 313 4.19 -0.83 23.49
C GLU A 313 3.31 0.41 23.29
N PHE A 314 3.45 1.40 24.19
CA PHE A 314 2.72 2.65 24.11
C PHE A 314 3.08 3.48 22.86
N GLU A 315 4.37 3.58 22.52
CA GLU A 315 4.84 4.32 21.35
C GLU A 315 4.45 3.61 20.04
N ALA A 316 4.59 2.29 20.00
CA ALA A 316 4.16 1.47 18.88
C ALA A 316 2.66 1.65 18.61
N HIS A 317 1.83 1.58 19.66
CA HIS A 317 0.40 1.86 19.57
C HIS A 317 0.14 3.28 19.05
N LYS A 318 0.83 4.29 19.59
CA LYS A 318 0.68 5.69 19.15
C LYS A 318 0.97 5.86 17.66
N ILE A 319 2.03 5.23 17.15
CA ILE A 319 2.47 5.37 15.75
C ILE A 319 1.59 4.57 14.79
N MET A 320 1.07 3.42 15.24
CA MET A 320 0.15 2.61 14.45
C MET A 320 -1.21 3.30 14.27
N TRP A 321 -1.74 3.94 15.31
CA TRP A 321 -3.10 4.50 15.28
C TRP A 321 -3.17 6.02 14.99
N ASN A 322 -2.13 6.82 15.26
CA ASN A 322 -2.13 8.27 14.96
C ASN A 322 -1.71 8.60 13.54
N ARG A 323 -2.32 7.93 12.55
CA ARG A 323 -1.99 8.09 11.12
C ARG A 323 -3.15 8.68 10.32
N PHE A 324 -4.33 8.76 10.92
CA PHE A 324 -5.59 9.09 10.25
C PHE A 324 -6.14 10.44 10.71
N TYR A 325 -6.92 11.06 9.83
CA TYR A 325 -7.61 12.32 10.08
C TYR A 325 -9.11 12.18 9.79
N ASN A 326 -9.92 12.60 10.75
CA ASN A 326 -11.37 12.54 10.69
C ASN A 326 -11.97 13.94 10.80
N LYS A 327 -12.10 14.63 9.66
CA LYS A 327 -12.68 15.99 9.63
C LYS A 327 -14.11 16.03 10.16
N TYR A 328 -14.95 15.10 9.69
CA TYR A 328 -16.40 15.17 9.86
C TYR A 328 -16.96 14.27 10.96
N ARG A 329 -16.10 13.58 11.72
CA ARG A 329 -16.49 12.61 12.77
C ARG A 329 -17.45 11.51 12.29
N ARG A 330 -17.43 11.17 10.99
CA ARG A 330 -18.31 10.16 10.40
C ARG A 330 -17.65 8.78 10.37
N LEU A 331 -18.45 7.72 10.42
CA LEU A 331 -17.98 6.35 10.15
C LEU A 331 -17.57 6.22 8.68
N GLY A 332 -16.50 5.47 8.37
CA GLY A 332 -16.10 5.16 6.99
C GLY A 332 -15.70 6.34 6.07
N GLY A 333 -15.30 7.49 6.60
CA GLY A 333 -15.00 8.71 5.81
C GLY A 333 -13.68 9.39 6.16
N LYS A 334 -12.69 8.63 6.67
CA LYS A 334 -11.42 9.17 7.12
C LYS A 334 -10.38 9.16 6.00
N ILE A 335 -9.40 10.04 6.12
CA ILE A 335 -8.27 10.12 5.22
C ILE A 335 -6.97 9.95 6.02
N SER A 336 -5.87 9.62 5.36
CA SER A 336 -4.56 9.68 6.02
C SER A 336 -4.19 11.13 6.37
N LEU A 337 -3.44 11.31 7.45
CA LEU A 337 -2.97 12.63 7.92
C LEU A 337 -2.17 13.36 6.83
N ASP A 338 -1.35 12.62 6.10
CA ASP A 338 -0.54 13.12 4.99
C ASP A 338 -1.41 13.69 3.86
N LEU A 339 -2.53 13.04 3.53
CA LEU A 339 -3.47 13.58 2.55
C LEU A 339 -4.09 14.90 3.03
N LYS A 340 -4.43 15.02 4.32
CA LYS A 340 -4.89 16.31 4.89
C LYS A 340 -3.78 17.37 4.79
N LYS A 341 -2.52 17.01 5.03
CA LYS A 341 -1.39 17.93 4.88
C LYS A 341 -1.19 18.36 3.42
N GLU A 342 -1.35 17.47 2.46
CA GLU A 342 -1.26 17.85 1.04
C GLU A 342 -2.42 18.77 0.62
N GLN A 343 -3.62 18.55 1.15
CA GLN A 343 -4.75 19.48 0.97
C GLN A 343 -4.44 20.88 1.55
N GLN A 344 -3.90 20.94 2.78
CA GLN A 344 -3.48 22.20 3.41
C GLN A 344 -2.37 22.89 2.62
N ASN A 345 -1.38 22.13 2.13
CA ASN A 345 -0.32 22.65 1.27
C ASN A 345 -0.88 23.28 -0.02
N LYS A 346 -1.88 22.65 -0.63
CA LYS A 346 -2.55 23.20 -1.83
C LYS A 346 -3.25 24.52 -1.55
N VAL A 347 -3.98 24.62 -0.44
CA VAL A 347 -4.63 25.88 -0.01
C VAL A 347 -3.57 26.95 0.21
N LEU A 348 -2.52 26.62 0.98
CA LEU A 348 -1.43 27.53 1.30
C LEU A 348 -0.72 28.06 0.04
N LYS A 349 -0.35 27.16 -0.89
CA LYS A 349 0.25 27.52 -2.19
C LYS A 349 -0.67 28.41 -3.01
N THR A 350 -1.98 28.24 -2.92
CA THR A 350 -2.96 29.08 -3.64
C THR A 350 -2.96 30.49 -3.07
N ILE A 351 -2.98 30.64 -1.75
CA ILE A 351 -2.89 31.95 -1.09
C ILE A 351 -1.54 32.61 -1.39
N TRP A 352 -0.43 31.87 -1.33
CA TRP A 352 0.90 32.40 -1.67
C TRP A 352 0.99 32.90 -3.10
N ARG A 353 0.38 32.22 -4.08
CA ARG A 353 0.31 32.72 -5.46
C ARG A 353 -0.51 34.01 -5.53
N ALA A 354 -1.61 34.09 -4.80
CA ALA A 354 -2.47 35.28 -4.75
C ALA A 354 -1.75 36.50 -4.13
N LEU A 355 -0.77 36.30 -3.24
CA LEU A 355 0.05 37.39 -2.70
C LEU A 355 0.94 38.06 -3.76
N GLY A 356 1.28 37.39 -4.86
CA GLY A 356 2.11 37.94 -5.93
C GLY A 356 3.44 38.49 -5.42
N SER A 357 3.74 39.76 -5.74
CA SER A 357 4.95 40.46 -5.31
C SER A 357 5.08 40.64 -3.79
N ASN A 358 3.97 40.50 -3.04
CA ASN A 358 3.97 40.59 -1.58
C ASN A 358 4.43 39.29 -0.89
N LEU A 359 4.74 38.24 -1.65
CA LEU A 359 5.25 36.98 -1.10
C LEU A 359 6.69 37.16 -0.61
N ASN A 360 6.87 37.15 0.70
CA ASN A 360 8.15 37.13 1.38
C ASN A 360 8.07 36.20 2.59
N LYS A 361 9.20 35.95 3.28
CA LYS A 361 9.25 35.00 4.42
C LYS A 361 8.23 35.35 5.52
N ALA A 362 8.05 36.64 5.80
CA ALA A 362 7.14 37.10 6.85
C ALA A 362 5.67 36.92 6.46
N SER A 363 5.29 37.32 5.24
CA SER A 363 3.92 37.13 4.74
C SER A 363 3.59 35.65 4.56
N ALA A 364 4.52 34.84 4.06
CA ALA A 364 4.36 33.39 3.94
C ALA A 364 4.14 32.70 5.30
N SER A 365 4.97 33.04 6.31
CA SER A 365 4.82 32.52 7.68
C SER A 365 3.48 32.91 8.29
N ARG A 366 3.06 34.18 8.13
CA ARG A 366 1.79 34.69 8.65
C ARG A 366 0.60 33.93 8.09
N VAL A 367 0.57 33.69 6.78
CA VAL A 367 -0.50 32.91 6.15
C VAL A 367 -0.48 31.45 6.62
N ALA A 368 0.71 30.83 6.72
CA ALA A 368 0.82 29.45 7.18
C ALA A 368 0.33 29.28 8.63
N GLU A 369 0.65 30.23 9.51
CA GLU A 369 0.19 30.24 10.92
C GLU A 369 -1.32 30.49 11.05
N ALA A 370 -1.90 31.29 10.16
CA ALA A 370 -3.33 31.59 10.16
C ALA A 370 -4.20 30.51 9.49
N LEU A 371 -3.60 29.58 8.73
CA LEU A 371 -4.33 28.64 7.87
C LEU A 371 -5.37 27.82 8.62
N GLU A 372 -5.02 27.26 9.78
CA GLU A 372 -5.94 26.42 10.54
C GLU A 372 -7.11 27.23 11.12
N ASN A 373 -6.85 28.45 11.59
CA ASN A 373 -7.90 29.35 12.07
C ASN A 373 -8.81 29.79 10.92
N LEU A 374 -8.25 30.00 9.72
CA LEU A 374 -9.02 30.31 8.52
C LEU A 374 -9.93 29.13 8.13
N GLU A 375 -9.43 27.90 8.14
CA GLU A 375 -10.23 26.70 7.88
C GLU A 375 -11.40 26.60 8.88
N ARG A 376 -11.13 26.81 10.18
CA ARG A 376 -12.17 26.79 11.23
C ARG A 376 -13.21 27.90 11.07
N LEU A 377 -12.78 29.10 10.68
CA LEU A 377 -13.68 30.23 10.46
C LEU A 377 -14.62 29.95 9.29
N ILE A 378 -14.10 29.44 8.17
CA ILE A 378 -14.90 29.04 7.00
C ILE A 378 -15.93 27.98 7.40
N GLU A 379 -15.51 26.96 8.16
CA GLU A 379 -16.42 25.92 8.65
C GLU A 379 -17.52 26.46 9.58
N SER A 380 -17.21 27.45 10.42
CA SER A 380 -18.20 28.11 11.29
C SER A 380 -19.23 28.88 10.47
N ILE A 381 -18.76 29.66 9.48
CA ILE A 381 -19.62 30.43 8.57
C ILE A 381 -20.54 29.48 7.80
N ASP A 382 -20.00 28.43 7.19
CA ASP A 382 -20.80 27.46 6.43
C ASP A 382 -21.92 26.85 7.30
N LYS A 383 -21.60 26.54 8.56
CA LYS A 383 -22.56 26.00 9.53
C LYS A 383 -23.63 27.02 9.93
N GLU A 384 -23.24 28.27 10.19
CA GLU A 384 -24.16 29.35 10.61
C GLU A 384 -25.17 29.70 9.52
N TYR A 385 -24.72 29.78 8.27
CA TYR A 385 -25.57 30.14 7.16
C TYR A 385 -26.42 28.98 6.62
N ASN A 386 -26.37 27.81 7.26
CA ASN A 386 -26.93 26.56 6.73
C ASN A 386 -26.59 26.39 5.23
N LEU A 387 -25.40 26.88 4.85
CA LEU A 387 -24.72 26.45 3.67
C LEU A 387 -24.31 25.03 4.03
N GLN A 388 -25.28 24.10 3.96
CA GLN A 388 -24.93 22.72 3.75
C GLN A 388 -23.91 22.82 2.64
N GLU A 389 -22.65 22.45 2.93
CA GLU A 389 -21.70 22.10 1.88
C GLU A 389 -22.60 21.40 0.88
N ARG A 390 -22.85 21.97 -0.31
CA ARG A 390 -23.43 21.16 -1.38
C ARG A 390 -22.38 20.10 -1.48
N LYS A 391 -22.62 18.98 -0.78
CA LYS A 391 -21.58 18.02 -0.46
C LYS A 391 -21.29 17.50 -1.82
N GLY A 392 -20.24 18.05 -2.40
CA GLY A 392 -19.63 17.53 -3.58
C GLY A 392 -18.97 16.23 -3.15
N TYR A 393 -19.76 15.23 -2.77
CA TYR A 393 -19.76 14.09 -3.65
C TYR A 393 -19.92 14.73 -5.03
N LYS A 394 -18.79 14.88 -5.75
CA LYS A 394 -18.89 14.52 -7.16
C LYS A 394 -19.74 13.27 -7.09
N SER A 395 -20.96 13.30 -7.61
CA SER A 395 -21.68 12.04 -7.77
C SER A 395 -20.61 11.12 -8.35
N SER A 396 -20.30 10.03 -7.65
CA SER A 396 -19.49 9.00 -8.24
C SER A 396 -20.26 8.68 -9.50
N GLY A 397 -19.85 9.28 -10.62
CA GLY A 397 -20.70 9.37 -11.81
C GLY A 397 -21.07 7.93 -12.07
N ASN A 398 -22.37 7.61 -12.09
CA ASN A 398 -22.85 6.24 -11.89
C ASN A 398 -22.00 5.28 -12.73
N ASN A 399 -20.99 4.67 -12.11
CA ASN A 399 -19.93 4.00 -12.86
C ASN A 399 -20.41 2.62 -13.30
N THR A 400 -21.64 2.25 -12.92
CA THR A 400 -22.33 1.02 -13.31
C THR A 400 -22.20 0.74 -14.79
N GLU A 401 -22.36 1.73 -15.67
CA GLU A 401 -22.18 1.51 -17.12
C GLU A 401 -20.75 1.10 -17.47
N SER A 402 -19.74 1.76 -16.87
CA SER A 402 -18.33 1.41 -17.07
C SER A 402 -18.00 0.04 -16.48
N VAL A 403 -18.52 -0.27 -15.29
CA VAL A 403 -18.35 -1.58 -14.64
C VAL A 403 -18.98 -2.67 -15.51
N MET A 404 -20.25 -2.51 -15.93
CA MET A 404 -20.94 -3.46 -16.80
C MET A 404 -20.22 -3.64 -18.15
N GLN A 405 -19.72 -2.56 -18.74
CA GLN A 405 -18.96 -2.65 -19.99
C GLN A 405 -17.68 -3.48 -19.82
N ILE A 406 -16.89 -3.23 -18.77
CA ILE A 406 -15.67 -4.01 -18.50
C ILE A 406 -16.03 -5.46 -18.14
N THR A 407 -17.07 -5.69 -17.32
CA THR A 407 -17.53 -7.04 -16.97
C THR A 407 -17.92 -7.83 -18.22
N PHE A 408 -18.66 -7.21 -19.14
CA PHE A 408 -19.02 -7.83 -20.42
C PHE A 408 -17.76 -8.18 -21.24
N ASP A 409 -16.82 -7.24 -21.34
CA ASP A 409 -15.57 -7.46 -22.08
C ASP A 409 -14.78 -8.64 -21.49
N LEU A 410 -14.61 -8.70 -20.16
CA LEU A 410 -13.92 -9.78 -19.44
C LEU A 410 -14.62 -11.13 -19.61
N SER A 411 -15.95 -11.17 -19.50
CA SER A 411 -16.71 -12.40 -19.69
C SER A 411 -16.66 -12.89 -21.14
N SER A 412 -16.64 -11.98 -22.12
CA SER A 412 -16.55 -12.33 -23.55
C SER A 412 -15.24 -13.04 -23.91
N ILE A 413 -14.14 -12.67 -23.25
CA ILE A 413 -12.81 -13.30 -23.43
C ILE A 413 -12.57 -14.46 -22.46
N LYS A 414 -13.55 -14.78 -21.60
CA LYS A 414 -13.44 -15.80 -20.55
C LYS A 414 -12.22 -15.55 -19.64
N ALA A 415 -12.04 -14.29 -19.22
CA ALA A 415 -10.90 -13.83 -18.42
C ALA A 415 -10.70 -14.67 -17.14
N SER A 416 -11.80 -14.96 -16.44
CA SER A 416 -11.81 -15.67 -15.15
C SER A 416 -11.82 -17.19 -15.27
N LYS A 417 -11.75 -17.74 -16.48
CA LYS A 417 -11.78 -19.19 -16.71
C LYS A 417 -10.43 -19.67 -17.21
N PHE A 418 -9.76 -20.51 -16.43
CA PHE A 418 -8.53 -21.16 -16.86
C PHE A 418 -8.75 -21.97 -18.14
N THR A 419 -7.96 -21.68 -19.16
CA THR A 419 -7.94 -22.29 -20.48
C THR A 419 -6.47 -22.51 -20.87
N PRO A 420 -5.98 -23.76 -20.85
CA PRO A 420 -4.58 -24.05 -21.17
C PRO A 420 -4.16 -23.47 -22.53
N GLY A 421 -3.03 -22.76 -22.57
CA GLY A 421 -2.34 -22.42 -23.81
C GLY A 421 -2.71 -21.07 -24.42
N ARG A 422 -3.41 -20.21 -23.67
CA ARG A 422 -3.62 -18.82 -24.08
C ARG A 422 -2.31 -18.03 -23.92
N HIS A 423 -1.76 -17.57 -25.04
CA HIS A 423 -0.55 -16.75 -25.09
C HIS A 423 -0.85 -15.26 -25.22
N GLY A 424 0.06 -14.43 -24.69
CA GLY A 424 0.14 -13.00 -24.98
C GLY A 424 -1.01 -12.18 -24.38
N HIS A 425 -0.86 -11.77 -23.12
CA HIS A 425 -1.67 -10.72 -22.50
C HIS A 425 -0.73 -9.76 -21.74
N ALA A 426 -0.90 -8.46 -21.99
CA ALA A 426 0.08 -7.38 -21.81
C ALA A 426 0.83 -7.26 -20.46
#